data_AF-A0A2E7B3B3-F1
#
_entry.id   AF-A0A2E7B3B3-F1
#
_cell.length_a   1.000
_cell.length_b   1.000
_cell.length_c   1.000
_cell.angle_alpha   90.00
_cell.angle_beta   90.00
_cell.angle_gamma   90.00
#
_symmetry.space_group_name_H-M   'P 1'
#
loop_
_entity.id
_entity.type
_entity.pdbx_description
1 polymer ?
#
loop_
_entity_poly.entity_id
_entity_poly.type
_entity_poly.pdbx_seq_one_letter_code
_entity_poly.pdbx_strand_id
1 'polypeptide(L)'
;MIEDMFEEGLATQLEPFPENDREFSKLLDQLRELSPDDLRRKLIISGWKLSPHGEDDMRCQECMYYLVHKRWCDLPELDLPAEPEWWCRLWRI
;
A
#
# COMPACT_ATOMS: atom_id res chain seq x y z
N MET A 1 -0.93 6.30 14.66
CA MET A 1 -0.44 5.11 13.94
C MET A 1 -1.28 4.94 12.68
N ILE A 2 -0.86 4.14 11.69
CA ILE A 2 -1.65 3.95 10.46
C ILE A 2 -3.04 3.38 10.81
N GLU A 3 -3.09 2.42 11.73
CA GLU A 3 -4.32 1.81 12.25
C GLU A 3 -5.30 2.86 12.78
N ASP A 4 -4.86 3.78 13.64
CA ASP A 4 -5.69 4.87 14.15
C ASP A 4 -6.36 5.67 13.02
N MET A 5 -5.67 5.90 11.89
CA MET A 5 -6.26 6.61 10.76
C MET A 5 -7.42 5.84 10.12
N PHE A 6 -7.31 4.50 10.06
CA PHE A 6 -8.39 3.64 9.57
C PHE A 6 -9.51 3.49 10.59
N GLU A 7 -9.21 3.45 11.89
CA GLU A 7 -10.22 3.50 12.95
C GLU A 7 -11.01 4.83 12.94
N GLU A 8 -10.35 5.93 12.59
CA GLU A 8 -10.96 7.25 12.34
C GLU A 8 -11.74 7.33 11.01
N GLY A 9 -11.78 6.25 10.22
CA GLY A 9 -12.56 6.16 8.99
C GLY A 9 -11.84 6.57 7.71
N LEU A 10 -10.51 6.48 7.67
CA LEU A 10 -9.75 6.66 6.41
C LEU A 10 -10.20 5.62 5.36
N ALA A 11 -10.77 6.12 4.26
CA ALA A 11 -11.07 5.33 3.08
C ALA A 11 -10.01 5.54 2.01
N THR A 12 -9.52 4.45 1.41
CA THR A 12 -8.47 4.44 0.40
C THR A 12 -9.00 3.96 -0.96
N GLN A 13 -8.25 4.19 -2.03
CA GLN A 13 -8.64 3.75 -3.38
C GLN A 13 -8.12 2.35 -3.66
N LEU A 14 -8.97 1.33 -3.50
CA LEU A 14 -8.59 -0.06 -3.77
C LEU A 14 -8.50 -0.35 -5.28
N GLU A 15 -9.33 0.30 -6.09
CA GLU A 15 -9.42 0.10 -7.54
C GLU A 15 -9.12 1.39 -8.33
N PRO A 16 -8.68 1.29 -9.60
CA PRO A 16 -8.33 0.05 -10.32
C PRO A 16 -6.99 -0.53 -9.82
N PHE A 17 -6.95 -1.84 -9.56
CA PHE A 17 -5.70 -2.54 -9.27
C PHE A 17 -4.88 -2.63 -10.58
N PRO A 18 -3.60 -2.21 -10.59
CA PRO A 18 -2.81 -2.13 -11.82
C PRO A 18 -2.58 -3.51 -12.44
N GLU A 19 -3.07 -3.73 -13.66
CA GLU A 19 -2.96 -5.01 -14.36
C GLU A 19 -1.60 -5.19 -15.07
N ASN A 20 -0.87 -4.08 -15.26
CA ASN A 20 0.40 -4.07 -15.98
C ASN A 20 1.39 -3.03 -15.43
N ASP A 21 2.64 -3.13 -15.86
CA ASP A 21 3.73 -2.25 -15.41
C ASP A 21 3.48 -0.77 -15.72
N ARG A 22 2.75 -0.45 -16.79
CA ARG A 22 2.45 0.94 -17.15
C ARG A 22 1.50 1.58 -16.15
N GLU A 23 0.46 0.86 -15.74
CA GLU A 23 -0.47 1.33 -14.71
C GLU A 23 0.19 1.41 -13.34
N PHE A 24 1.01 0.42 -12.99
CA PHE A 24 1.82 0.44 -11.78
C PHE A 24 2.74 1.67 -11.75
N SER A 25 3.47 1.94 -12.83
CA SER A 25 4.40 3.08 -12.93
C SER A 25 3.67 4.42 -12.79
N LYS A 26 2.47 4.56 -13.36
CA LYS A 26 1.64 5.76 -13.19
C LYS A 26 1.21 6.00 -11.74
N LEU A 27 1.00 4.95 -10.95
CA LEU A 27 0.71 5.08 -9.53
C LEU A 27 1.96 5.50 -8.75
N LEU A 28 3.13 4.95 -9.09
CA LEU A 28 4.39 5.38 -8.50
C LEU A 28 4.68 6.85 -8.80
N ASP A 29 4.47 7.31 -10.03
CA ASP A 29 4.66 8.72 -10.40
C ASP A 29 3.75 9.64 -9.59
N GLN A 30 2.49 9.27 -9.35
CA GLN A 30 1.59 10.02 -8.46
C GLN A 30 2.10 10.08 -7.02
N LEU A 31 2.66 8.99 -6.50
CA LEU A 31 3.22 8.97 -5.15
C LEU A 31 4.49 9.80 -5.03
N ARG A 32 5.32 9.84 -6.07
CA ARG A 32 6.56 10.65 -6.12
C ARG A 32 6.30 12.15 -6.11
N GLU A 33 5.16 12.59 -6.63
CA GLU A 33 4.73 13.99 -6.58
C GLU A 33 4.27 14.42 -5.17
N LEU A 34 4.00 13.48 -4.27
CA LEU A 34 3.60 13.80 -2.90
C LEU A 34 4.80 14.17 -2.02
N SER A 35 4.51 15.00 -1.01
CA SER A 35 5.48 15.25 0.05
C SER A 35 5.81 13.94 0.79
N PRO A 36 7.07 13.72 1.19
CA PRO A 36 7.45 12.59 2.04
C PRO A 36 6.58 12.46 3.29
N ASP A 37 6.15 13.60 3.85
CA ASP A 37 5.36 13.70 5.09
C ASP A 37 3.84 13.53 4.86
N ASP A 38 3.35 13.46 3.62
CA ASP A 38 1.93 13.32 3.31
C ASP A 38 1.49 11.84 3.36
N LEU A 39 1.65 11.23 4.54
CA LEU A 39 1.31 9.83 4.79
C LEU A 39 -0.14 9.53 4.44
N ARG A 40 -1.09 10.40 4.84
CA ARG A 40 -2.51 10.18 4.59
C ARG A 40 -2.81 10.03 3.10
N ARG A 41 -2.26 10.92 2.28
CA ARG A 41 -2.51 10.89 0.83
C ARG A 41 -1.78 9.73 0.16
N LYS A 42 -0.57 9.39 0.62
CA LYS A 42 0.12 8.18 0.19
C LYS A 42 -0.74 6.94 0.43
N LEU A 43 -1.30 6.77 1.64
CA LEU A 43 -2.16 5.63 1.98
C LEU A 43 -3.41 5.55 1.08
N ILE A 44 -4.01 6.70 0.75
CA ILE A 44 -5.18 6.77 -0.13
C ILE A 44 -4.84 6.34 -1.56
N ILE A 45 -3.77 6.89 -2.15
CA ILE A 45 -3.38 6.61 -3.53
C ILE A 45 -2.80 5.21 -3.68
N SER A 46 -2.04 4.72 -2.71
CA SER A 46 -1.55 3.33 -2.74
C SER A 46 -2.61 2.31 -2.30
N GLY A 47 -3.81 2.73 -1.92
CA GLY A 47 -4.95 1.84 -1.72
C GLY A 47 -4.78 0.88 -0.54
N TRP A 48 -4.30 1.37 0.60
CA TRP A 48 -4.06 0.51 1.77
C TRP A 48 -5.36 -0.03 2.37
N LYS A 49 -5.30 -1.27 2.83
CA LYS A 49 -6.37 -1.99 3.51
C LYS A 49 -5.77 -2.79 4.65
N LEU A 50 -6.37 -2.74 5.83
CA LEU A 50 -5.89 -3.49 7.01
C LEU A 50 -6.37 -4.95 7.04
N SER A 51 -6.71 -5.49 5.88
CA SER A 51 -7.15 -6.87 5.71
C SER A 51 -6.71 -7.38 4.33
N PRO A 52 -6.71 -8.70 4.10
CA PRO A 52 -6.45 -9.28 2.79
C PRO A 52 -7.39 -8.76 1.71
N HIS A 53 -6.97 -8.87 0.45
CA HIS A 53 -7.74 -8.45 -0.73
C HIS A 53 -7.73 -9.53 -1.83
N GLY A 54 -8.82 -9.60 -2.60
CA GLY A 54 -8.99 -10.56 -3.70
C GLY A 54 -9.38 -11.97 -3.27
N GLU A 55 -9.60 -12.85 -4.24
CA GLU A 55 -9.98 -14.26 -4.00
C GLU A 55 -8.84 -15.10 -3.42
N ASP A 56 -7.59 -14.69 -3.67
CA ASP A 56 -6.38 -15.39 -3.20
C ASP A 56 -5.87 -14.89 -1.84
N ASP A 57 -6.65 -14.06 -1.12
CA ASP A 57 -6.23 -13.41 0.13
C ASP A 57 -4.84 -12.78 0.01
N MET A 58 -4.64 -11.89 -0.97
CA MET A 58 -3.37 -11.20 -1.16
C MET A 58 -3.05 -10.36 0.08
N ARG A 59 -1.88 -10.58 0.69
CA ARG A 59 -1.41 -9.78 1.83
C ARG A 59 0.02 -9.30 1.66
N CYS A 60 0.41 -8.31 2.46
CA CYS A 60 1.76 -7.80 2.53
C CYS A 60 2.78 -8.93 2.77
N GLN A 61 2.44 -9.97 3.54
CA GLN A 61 3.34 -11.11 3.77
C GLN A 61 3.83 -11.80 2.50
N GLU A 62 3.01 -11.86 1.46
CA GLU A 62 3.35 -12.44 0.15
C GLU A 62 3.92 -11.41 -0.85
N CYS A 63 3.99 -10.13 -0.47
CA CYS A 63 4.45 -9.05 -1.34
C CYS A 63 5.98 -8.98 -1.42
N MET A 64 6.53 -8.78 -2.62
CA MET A 64 7.96 -8.65 -2.87
C MET A 64 8.63 -7.48 -2.12
N TYR A 65 7.86 -6.44 -1.75
CA TYR A 65 8.36 -5.25 -1.05
C TYR A 65 8.25 -5.35 0.49
N TYR A 66 7.70 -6.43 1.02
CA TYR A 66 7.49 -6.55 2.46
C TYR A 66 8.69 -7.17 3.17
N LEU A 67 9.20 -6.49 4.18
CA LEU A 67 10.29 -6.96 5.02
C LEU A 67 9.74 -7.60 6.29
N VAL A 68 9.58 -8.93 6.26
CA VAL A 68 9.00 -9.73 7.36
C VAL A 68 9.60 -9.43 8.74
N HIS A 69 10.92 -9.30 8.83
CA HIS A 69 11.60 -9.06 10.11
C HIS A 69 11.38 -7.65 10.67
N LYS A 70 11.02 -6.68 9.82
CA LYS A 70 10.82 -5.28 10.20
C LYS A 70 9.35 -4.87 10.25
N ARG A 71 8.44 -5.68 9.71
CA ARG A 71 7.03 -5.31 9.50
C ARG A 71 6.93 -3.98 8.74
N TRP A 72 7.51 -3.99 7.53
CA TRP A 72 7.78 -2.76 6.79
C TRP A 72 7.58 -2.97 5.29
N CYS A 73 7.04 -1.95 4.62
CA CYS A 73 6.99 -1.86 3.16
C CYS A 73 8.19 -1.07 2.65
N ASP A 74 9.11 -1.74 1.97
CA ASP A 74 10.35 -1.17 1.43
C ASP A 74 10.19 -0.60 0.02
N LEU A 75 8.95 -0.37 -0.43
CA LEU A 75 8.70 0.35 -1.67
C LEU A 75 9.15 1.80 -1.49
N PRO A 76 10.11 2.34 -2.28
CA PRO A 76 10.72 3.64 -2.01
C PRO A 76 9.74 4.81 -1.92
N GLU A 77 8.63 4.75 -2.67
CA GLU A 77 7.58 5.76 -2.66
C GLU A 77 6.74 5.77 -1.38
N LEU A 78 6.70 4.64 -0.66
CA LEU A 78 5.91 4.46 0.55
C LEU A 78 6.79 4.47 1.81
N ASP A 79 7.79 3.59 1.86
CA ASP A 79 8.77 3.43 2.94
C ASP A 79 8.14 3.63 4.32
N LEU A 80 7.24 2.71 4.71
CA LEU A 80 6.38 2.86 5.88
C LEU A 80 6.07 1.53 6.59
N PRO A 81 5.63 1.58 7.87
CA PRO A 81 5.24 0.37 8.61
C PRO A 81 4.07 -0.36 7.97
N ALA A 82 4.14 -1.69 7.94
CA ALA A 82 3.08 -2.55 7.39
C ALA A 82 2.95 -3.83 8.20
N GLU A 83 1.73 -4.31 8.42
CA GLU A 83 1.50 -5.60 9.07
C GLU A 83 1.29 -6.72 8.02
N PRO A 84 1.55 -7.99 8.37
CA PRO A 84 1.56 -9.09 7.41
C PRO A 84 0.20 -9.31 6.73
N GLU A 85 -0.91 -9.05 7.44
CA GLU A 85 -2.28 -9.25 6.96
C GLU A 85 -2.85 -8.05 6.17
N TRP A 86 -2.08 -6.97 6.05
CA TRP A 86 -2.52 -5.79 5.30
C TRP A 86 -2.38 -6.02 3.79
N TRP A 87 -2.92 -5.11 3.01
CA TRP A 87 -2.78 -5.12 1.56
C TRP A 87 -2.71 -3.69 1.03
N CYS A 88 -2.07 -3.49 -0.12
CA CYS A 88 -2.14 -2.24 -0.86
C CYS A 88 -2.29 -2.51 -2.36
N ARG A 89 -2.78 -1.50 -3.09
CA ARG A 89 -2.96 -1.53 -4.54
C ARG A 89 -1.65 -1.69 -5.34
N LEU A 90 -0.50 -1.56 -4.68
CA LEU A 90 0.83 -1.76 -5.25
C LEU A 90 1.42 -3.14 -4.91
N TRP A 91 0.61 -4.06 -4.39
CA TRP A 91 1.01 -5.43 -4.10
C TRP A 91 1.51 -6.16 -5.36
N ARG A 92 2.61 -6.91 -5.22
CA ARG A 92 3.25 -7.69 -6.29
C ARG A 92 4.02 -8.90 -5.72
N ILE A 93 4.19 -9.93 -6.54
CA ILE A 93 4.99 -11.13 -6.27
C ILE A 93 6.09 -11.32 -7.32
#